data_AF-A0A3C1FRK6-F1
#
_entry.id   AF-A0A3C1FRK6-F1
#
_cell.length_a   1.000
_cell.length_b   1.000
_cell.length_c   1.000
_cell.angle_alpha   90.00
_cell.angle_beta   90.00
_cell.angle_gamma   90.00
#
_symmetry.space_group_name_H-M   'P 1'
#
loop_
_entity.id
_entity.type
_entity.pdbx_description
1 polymer ?
#
loop_
_entity_poly.entity_id
_entity_poly.type
_entity_poly.pdbx_seq_one_letter_code
_entity_poly.pdbx_strand_id
1 'polypeptide(L)'
;MRTQFTQDQLADPALARSEQILRKCVHCGFCNATCPTYMLLGDELDSPRGRIYQIRDMLEQGGAPDPDTVTHIDRCLSCLGCMT
;
A
#
# COMPACT_ATOMS: atom_id res chain seq x y z
N MET A 1 7.74 -5.55 -5.25
CA MET A 1 6.43 -6.02 -5.77
C MET A 1 6.32 -5.65 -7.24
N ARG A 2 5.50 -6.36 -8.03
CA ARG A 2 5.26 -6.00 -9.43
C ARG A 2 4.32 -4.79 -9.51
N THR A 3 4.62 -3.87 -10.43
CA THR A 3 3.79 -2.73 -10.82
C THR A 3 3.55 -2.72 -12.33
N GLN A 4 2.48 -2.06 -12.78
CA GLN A 4 2.00 -2.01 -14.17
C GLN A 4 1.60 -0.58 -14.61
N PHE A 5 2.41 0.42 -14.26
CA PHE A 5 2.21 1.80 -14.73
C PHE A 5 2.53 1.95 -16.23
N THR A 6 1.73 2.75 -16.93
CA THR A 6 1.96 3.16 -18.32
C THR A 6 3.06 4.23 -18.42
N GLN A 7 3.67 4.41 -19.61
CA GLN A 7 4.67 5.47 -19.79
C GLN A 7 4.10 6.88 -19.52
N ASP A 8 2.84 7.12 -19.91
CA ASP A 8 2.16 8.39 -19.67
C ASP A 8 1.94 8.65 -18.17
N GLN A 9 1.57 7.62 -17.40
CA GLN A 9 1.48 7.72 -15.93
C GLN A 9 2.85 8.04 -15.31
N LEU A 10 3.93 7.44 -15.82
CA LEU A 10 5.28 7.67 -15.31
C LEU A 10 5.87 9.03 -15.74
N ALA A 11 5.20 9.78 -16.61
CA ALA A 11 5.55 11.17 -16.87
C ALA A 11 5.26 12.09 -15.67
N ASP A 12 4.32 11.71 -14.80
CA ASP A 12 4.11 12.38 -13.51
C ASP A 12 5.25 12.02 -12.52
N PRO A 13 6.04 13.00 -12.04
CA PRO A 13 7.11 12.76 -11.08
C PRO A 13 6.65 12.07 -9.79
N ALA A 14 5.42 12.32 -9.33
CA ALA A 14 4.87 11.72 -8.12
C ALA A 14 4.59 10.22 -8.32
N LEU A 15 4.02 9.84 -9.47
CA LEU A 15 3.80 8.44 -9.82
C LEU A 15 5.11 7.71 -10.06
N ALA A 16 6.05 8.32 -10.79
CA ALA A 16 7.39 7.75 -11.00
C ALA A 16 8.12 7.49 -9.67
N ARG A 17 8.04 8.42 -8.72
CA ARG A 17 8.60 8.23 -7.38
C ARG A 17 7.88 7.12 -6.62
N SER A 18 6.55 7.09 -6.70
CA SER A 18 5.75 6.07 -6.03
C SER A 18 6.09 4.67 -6.55
N GLU A 19 6.23 4.48 -7.87
CA GLU A 19 6.65 3.21 -8.45
C GLU A 19 7.98 2.71 -7.86
N GLN A 20 8.99 3.59 -7.79
CA GLN A 20 10.29 3.24 -7.21
C GLN A 20 10.16 2.76 -5.77
N ILE A 21 9.28 3.37 -4.97
CA ILE A 21 9.05 3.00 -3.57
C ILE A 21 8.31 1.67 -3.49
N LEU A 22 7.21 1.51 -4.24
CA LEU A 22 6.40 0.29 -4.27
C LEU A 22 7.24 -0.94 -4.62
N ARG A 23 8.14 -0.81 -5.60
CA ARG A 23 9.03 -1.89 -6.03
C ARG A 23 9.98 -2.38 -4.92
N LYS A 24 10.25 -1.60 -3.87
CA LYS A 24 11.10 -2.01 -2.73
C LYS A 24 10.50 -3.12 -1.87
N CYS A 25 9.19 -3.32 -1.88
CA CYS A 25 8.56 -4.41 -1.13
C CYS A 25 9.03 -5.78 -1.66
N VAL A 26 9.64 -6.61 -0.79
CA VAL A 26 10.14 -7.96 -1.13
C VAL A 26 9.30 -9.09 -0.53
N HIS A 27 8.12 -8.80 0.00
CA HIS A 27 7.23 -9.79 0.64
C HIS A 27 7.85 -10.53 1.84
N CYS A 28 8.74 -9.87 2.59
CA CYS A 28 9.40 -10.46 3.77
C CYS A 28 8.49 -10.66 4.99
N GLY A 29 7.35 -9.97 5.06
CA GLY A 29 6.40 -10.12 6.17
C GLY A 29 6.70 -9.31 7.43
N PHE A 30 7.87 -8.67 7.56
CA PHE A 30 8.24 -7.95 8.80
C PHE A 30 7.24 -6.87 9.22
N CYS A 31 6.67 -6.14 8.27
CA CYS A 31 5.67 -5.12 8.57
C CYS A 31 4.37 -5.68 9.18
N ASN A 32 4.03 -6.95 8.94
CA ASN A 32 2.84 -7.56 9.52
C ASN A 32 3.01 -7.74 11.03
N ALA A 33 4.18 -8.18 11.47
CA ALA A 33 4.48 -8.44 12.88
C ALA A 33 4.51 -7.16 13.73
N THR A 34 4.66 -5.98 13.12
CA THR A 34 4.74 -4.71 13.84
C THR A 34 3.44 -3.90 13.79
N CYS A 35 2.46 -4.31 12.97
CA CYS A 35 1.23 -3.56 12.78
C CYS A 35 0.16 -3.97 13.80
N PRO A 36 -0.28 -3.06 14.70
CA PRO A 36 -1.26 -3.40 15.73
C PRO A 36 -2.63 -3.77 15.16
N THR A 37 -3.09 -3.08 14.10
CA THR A 37 -4.38 -3.38 13.46
C THR A 37 -4.39 -4.80 12.89
N TYR A 38 -3.33 -5.19 12.17
CA TYR A 38 -3.21 -6.55 11.63
C TYR A 38 -3.09 -7.61 12.72
N MET A 39 -2.27 -7.36 13.76
CA MET A 39 -2.14 -8.32 14.87
C MET A 39 -3.46 -8.57 15.60
N LEU A 40 -4.33 -7.55 15.68
CA LEU A 40 -5.62 -7.66 16.34
C LEU A 40 -6.69 -8.32 15.46
N LEU A 41 -6.79 -7.90 14.19
CA LEU A 41 -7.88 -8.31 13.31
C LEU A 41 -7.55 -9.54 12.45
N GLY A 42 -6.26 -9.79 12.20
CA GLY A 42 -5.80 -10.88 11.32
C GLY A 42 -6.12 -10.68 9.83
N ASP A 43 -6.69 -9.54 9.45
CA ASP A 43 -7.06 -9.22 8.08
C ASP A 43 -5.84 -8.70 7.30
N GLU A 44 -5.38 -9.45 6.31
CA GLU A 44 -4.20 -9.09 5.50
C GLU A 44 -4.40 -7.77 4.74
N LEU A 45 -5.63 -7.37 4.40
CA LEU A 45 -5.91 -6.07 3.77
C LEU A 45 -5.67 -4.90 4.75
N ASP A 46 -5.79 -5.15 6.05
CA ASP A 46 -5.45 -4.17 7.10
C ASP A 46 -3.95 -4.14 7.45
N SER A 47 -3.15 -5.09 6.94
CA SER A 47 -1.69 -5.08 7.13
C SER A 47 -1.02 -3.90 6.38
N PRO A 48 0.18 -3.45 6.80
CA PRO A 48 0.88 -2.37 6.11
C PRO A 48 1.17 -2.72 4.65
N ARG A 49 1.49 -4.00 4.39
CA ARG A 49 1.69 -4.48 3.01
C ARG A 49 0.38 -4.50 2.24
N GLY A 50 -0.71 -5.00 2.82
CA GLY A 50 -2.04 -5.00 2.20
C GLY A 50 -2.51 -3.61 1.80
N ARG A 51 -2.26 -2.61 2.65
CA ARG A 51 -2.52 -1.19 2.34
C ARG A 51 -1.67 -0.68 1.19
N ILE A 52 -0.37 -1.01 1.17
CA ILE A 52 0.53 -0.65 0.05
C ILE A 52 0.04 -1.28 -1.27
N TYR A 53 -0.49 -2.50 -1.23
CA TYR A 53 -1.11 -3.17 -2.37
C TYR A 53 -2.34 -2.42 -2.89
N GLN A 54 -3.26 -2.07 -2.00
CA GLN A 54 -4.45 -1.30 -2.35
C GLN A 54 -4.10 0.08 -2.92
N ILE A 55 -3.11 0.77 -2.33
CA ILE A 55 -2.61 2.06 -2.83
C ILE A 55 -2.00 1.90 -4.23
N ARG A 56 -1.18 0.85 -4.46
CA ARG A 56 -0.64 0.57 -5.80
C ARG A 56 -1.78 0.41 -6.80
N ASP A 57 -2.77 -0.42 -6.48
CA ASP A 57 -3.86 -0.73 -7.40
C ASP A 57 -4.69 0.52 -7.73
N MET A 58 -4.96 1.36 -6.72
CA MET A 58 -5.59 2.68 -6.90
C MET A 58 -4.78 3.59 -7.81
N LEU A 59 -3.45 3.65 -7.64
CA LEU A 59 -2.58 4.48 -8.48
C LEU A 59 -2.46 3.96 -9.92
N GLU A 60 -2.45 2.64 -10.10
CA GLU A 60 -2.39 2.00 -11.42
C GLU A 60 -3.69 2.19 -12.22
N GLN A 61 -4.84 2.03 -11.55
CA GLN A 61 -6.17 2.21 -12.16
C GLN A 61 -6.51 3.69 -12.37
N GLY A 62 -6.06 4.56 -11.46
CA GLY A 62 -6.48 5.95 -11.37
C GLY A 62 -7.91 6.11 -10.86
N GLY A 63 -8.30 7.35 -10.55
CA GLY A 63 -9.65 7.66 -10.06
C GLY A 63 -9.80 7.53 -8.53
N ALA A 64 -11.05 7.50 -8.07
CA ALA A 64 -11.37 7.40 -6.65
C ALA A 64 -11.32 5.94 -6.17
N PRO A 65 -10.80 5.67 -4.96
CA PRO A 65 -10.83 4.33 -4.39
C PRO A 65 -12.27 3.86 -4.11
N ASP A 66 -12.49 2.55 -4.18
CA ASP A 66 -13.73 1.93 -3.76
C ASP A 66 -13.89 1.98 -2.21
N PRO A 67 -15.12 1.81 -1.68
CA PRO A 67 -15.39 1.90 -0.24
C PRO A 67 -14.65 0.88 0.63
N ASP A 68 -14.33 -0.31 0.11
CA ASP A 68 -13.59 -1.33 0.86
C ASP A 68 -12.13 -0.90 1.00
N THR A 69 -11.53 -0.41 -0.09
CA THR A 69 -10.19 0.21 -0.05
C THR A 69 -10.14 1.33 1.00
N VAL A 70 -11.13 2.24 1.00
CA VAL A 70 -11.20 3.33 1.98
C VAL A 70 -11.27 2.78 3.40
N THR A 71 -12.13 1.79 3.65
CA THR A 71 -12.30 1.16 4.97
C THR A 71 -10.98 0.62 5.50
N HIS A 72 -10.24 -0.11 4.67
CA HIS A 72 -8.94 -0.63 5.08
C HIS A 72 -7.98 0.50 5.35
N ILE A 73 -7.83 1.48 4.45
CA ILE A 73 -6.93 2.63 4.64
C ILE A 73 -7.24 3.42 5.91
N ASP A 74 -8.51 3.67 6.24
CA ASP A 74 -8.92 4.44 7.42
C ASP A 74 -8.69 3.71 8.75
N ARG A 75 -8.54 2.37 8.74
CA ARG A 75 -8.10 1.61 9.92
C ARG A 75 -6.61 1.79 10.26
N CYS A 76 -5.87 2.62 9.50
CA CYS A 76 -4.48 2.96 9.79
C CYS A 76 -4.41 3.86 11.02
N LEU A 77 -3.73 3.41 12.08
CA LEU A 77 -3.51 4.25 13.26
C LEU A 77 -2.43 5.32 13.09
N SER A 78 -1.76 5.37 11.92
CA SER A 78 -0.61 6.25 11.66
C SER A 78 0.51 6.15 12.71
N CYS A 79 0.66 4.98 13.35
CA CYS A 79 1.62 4.74 14.43
C CYS A 79 3.07 4.54 13.96
N LEU A 80 3.29 4.42 12.65
CA LEU A 80 4.60 4.21 12.00
C LEU A 80 5.37 2.95 12.44
N GLY A 81 4.75 2.00 13.14
CA GLY A 81 5.39 0.75 13.56
C GLY A 81 5.94 -0.09 12.41
N CYS A 82 5.47 0.12 11.18
CA CYS A 82 5.93 -0.55 9.97
C CYS A 82 7.12 0.11 9.25
N MET A 83 7.64 1.23 9.76
CA MET A 83 8.73 1.99 9.12
C MET A 83 10.15 1.62 9.60
N THR A 84 10.28 0.57 10.41
CA THR A 84 11.55 0.08 10.97
C THR A 84 12.23 -0.96 10.10
#